data_AF-A0A975NQ27-F1
#
_entry.id   AF-A0A975NQ27-F1
#
_cell.length_a   1.000
_cell.length_b   1.000
_cell.length_c   1.000
_cell.angle_alpha   90.00
_cell.angle_beta   90.00
_cell.angle_gamma   90.00
#
_symmetry.space_group_name_H-M   'P 1'
#
loop_
_entity.id
_entity.type
_entity.pdbx_description
1 polymer ?
#
loop_
_entity_poly.entity_id
_entity_poly.type
_entity_poly.pdbx_seq_one_letter_code
_entity_poly.pdbx_strand_id
1 'polypeptide(L)'
;MLTTLWAANADEIDDLIIWLDNHPDEVDPLSRDAVAQWLVEFLRNAEAFPSSAAVPEGAVDVLDAVIEDWTEVLTAHDEGFLTELKKLRNEAS
;
A
#
# COMPACT_ATOMS: atom_id res chain seq x y z
N MET A 1 -7.40 8.07 -13.80
CA MET A 1 -7.96 8.48 -12.48
C MET A 1 -6.79 8.54 -11.52
N LEU A 2 -6.79 9.47 -10.57
CA LEU A 2 -5.73 9.51 -9.56
C LEU A 2 -6.07 8.49 -8.46
N THR A 3 -5.16 7.56 -8.21
CA THR A 3 -5.22 6.64 -7.07
C THR A 3 -4.30 7.16 -5.97
N THR A 4 -4.82 7.21 -4.76
CA THR A 4 -4.10 7.68 -3.58
C THR A 4 -4.05 6.55 -2.56
N LEU A 5 -2.89 6.28 -1.98
CA LEU A 5 -2.80 5.43 -0.80
C LEU A 5 -3.19 6.29 0.39
N TRP A 6 -4.19 5.85 1.15
CA TRP A 6 -4.51 6.40 2.45
C TRP A 6 -3.99 5.43 3.51
N ALA A 7 -2.89 5.80 4.17
CA ALA A 7 -2.26 4.98 5.20
C ALA A 7 -2.80 5.36 6.58
N ALA A 8 -3.34 4.39 7.30
CA ALA A 8 -3.96 4.62 8.60
C ALA A 8 -2.92 4.86 9.70
N ASN A 9 -1.82 4.10 9.65
CA ASN A 9 -0.72 4.14 10.62
C ASN A 9 0.59 3.65 9.96
N ALA A 10 1.71 3.79 10.68
CA ALA A 10 3.03 3.38 10.19
C ALA A 10 3.20 1.86 10.17
N ASP A 11 2.71 1.17 11.19
CA ASP A 11 2.87 -0.28 11.38
C ASP A 11 2.26 -1.06 10.20
N GLU A 12 1.07 -0.67 9.76
CA GLU A 12 0.41 -1.27 8.59
C GLU A 12 1.22 -1.08 7.29
N ILE A 13 1.97 0.00 7.14
CA ILE A 13 2.84 0.20 5.97
C ILE A 13 4.11 -0.65 6.07
N ASP A 14 4.69 -0.75 7.27
CA ASP A 14 5.80 -1.66 7.54
C ASP A 14 5.38 -3.11 7.25
N ASP A 15 4.16 -3.52 7.61
CA ASP A 15 3.63 -4.84 7.30
C ASP A 15 3.56 -5.10 5.80
N LEU A 16 3.11 -4.14 4.99
CA LEU A 16 3.09 -4.29 3.53
C LEU A 16 4.51 -4.42 2.94
N ILE A 17 5.50 -3.70 3.49
CA ILE A 17 6.91 -3.83 3.09
C ILE A 17 7.42 -5.23 3.45
N ILE A 18 7.16 -5.69 4.68
CA ILE A 18 7.55 -7.03 5.15
C ILE A 18 6.87 -8.12 4.31
N TRP A 19 5.61 -7.93 3.93
CA TRP A 19 4.90 -8.86 3.05
C TRP A 19 5.62 -8.99 1.70
N LEU A 20 6.00 -7.88 1.07
CA LEU A 20 6.72 -7.87 -0.20
C LEU A 20 8.08 -8.59 -0.09
N ASP A 21 8.79 -8.41 1.02
CA ASP A 21 10.07 -9.10 1.29
C ASP A 21 9.88 -10.60 1.52
N ASN A 22 8.78 -11.01 2.17
CA ASN A 22 8.48 -12.40 2.49
C ASN A 22 7.89 -13.20 1.32
N HIS A 23 7.32 -12.52 0.31
CA HIS A 23 6.69 -13.14 -0.86
C HIS A 23 7.39 -12.73 -2.17
N PRO A 24 8.71 -12.99 -2.30
CA PRO A 24 9.50 -12.47 -3.41
C PRO A 24 9.13 -13.05 -4.78
N ASP A 25 8.39 -14.17 -4.80
CA ASP A 25 7.99 -14.89 -6.01
C ASP A 25 6.54 -14.57 -6.45
N GLU A 26 5.78 -13.82 -5.65
CA GLU A 26 4.37 -13.52 -5.93
C GLU A 26 4.17 -12.24 -6.75
N VAL A 27 5.15 -11.35 -6.72
CA VAL A 27 5.18 -10.10 -7.49
C VAL A 27 6.43 -10.10 -8.35
N ASP A 28 6.34 -9.57 -9.58
CA ASP A 28 7.52 -9.45 -10.42
C ASP A 28 8.62 -8.63 -9.69
N PRO A 29 9.90 -9.04 -9.76
CA PRO A 29 10.93 -8.44 -8.89
C PRO A 29 11.11 -6.93 -9.10
N LEU A 30 10.92 -6.42 -10.31
CA LEU A 30 11.11 -4.99 -10.60
C LEU A 30 9.99 -4.15 -9.99
N SER A 31 8.73 -4.57 -10.14
CA SER A 31 7.60 -3.87 -9.54
C SER A 31 7.60 -4.01 -8.02
N ARG A 32 7.96 -5.20 -7.50
CA ARG A 32 8.12 -5.44 -6.06
C ARG A 32 9.12 -4.47 -5.44
N ASP A 33 10.33 -4.39 -5.98
CA ASP A 33 11.39 -3.52 -5.46
C ASP A 33 10.99 -2.04 -5.58
N ALA A 34 10.35 -1.64 -6.68
CA ALA A 34 9.86 -0.28 -6.88
C ALA A 34 8.77 0.11 -5.87
N VAL A 35 7.82 -0.80 -5.59
CA VAL A 35 6.73 -0.58 -4.64
C VAL A 35 7.27 -0.54 -3.22
N ALA A 36 8.14 -1.48 -2.84
CA ALA A 36 8.79 -1.49 -1.52
C ALA A 36 9.59 -0.22 -1.28
N GLN A 37 10.40 0.22 -2.27
CA GLN A 37 11.12 1.49 -2.17
C GLN A 37 10.17 2.68 -2.00
N TRP A 38 9.08 2.73 -2.78
CA TRP A 38 8.11 3.80 -2.68
C TRP A 38 7.40 3.84 -1.31
N LEU A 39 7.05 2.69 -0.73
CA LEU A 39 6.48 2.61 0.62
C LEU A 39 7.47 3.08 1.69
N VAL A 40 8.76 2.73 1.56
CA VAL A 40 9.82 3.23 2.45
C VAL A 40 9.97 4.76 2.35
N GLU A 41 9.93 5.31 1.14
CA GLU A 41 9.98 6.75 0.92
C GLU A 41 8.71 7.45 1.45
N PHE A 42 7.55 6.82 1.30
CA PHE A 42 6.30 7.30 1.89
C PHE A 42 6.39 7.41 3.41
N LEU A 43 6.84 6.34 4.09
CA LEU A 43 7.06 6.33 5.54
C LEU A 43 8.01 7.43 6.01
N ARG A 44 9.15 7.58 5.33
CA ARG A 44 10.16 8.59 5.68
C ARG A 44 9.65 10.03 5.56
N ASN A 45 8.72 10.27 4.64
CA ASN A 45 8.18 11.59 4.37
C ASN A 45 6.87 11.88 5.11
N ALA A 46 6.24 10.88 5.73
CA ALA A 46 5.02 11.06 6.51
C ALA A 46 5.32 11.82 7.82
N GLU A 47 4.79 13.03 7.97
CA GLU A 47 4.94 13.82 9.20
C GLU A 47 4.02 13.32 10.33
N ALA A 48 2.86 12.77 9.98
CA ALA A 48 1.88 12.19 10.90
C ALA A 48 0.95 11.22 10.15
N PHE A 49 0.30 10.33 10.91
CA PHE A 49 -0.75 9.43 10.40
C PHE A 49 -2.14 9.85 10.90
N PRO A 50 -3.21 9.69 10.10
CA PRO A 50 -3.21 9.09 8.76
C PRO A 50 -2.52 9.98 7.73
N SER A 51 -1.83 9.35 6.77
CA SER A 51 -1.09 10.03 5.70
C SER A 51 -1.63 9.61 4.34
N SER A 52 -1.41 10.43 3.31
CA SER A 52 -1.85 10.10 1.96
C SER A 52 -0.88 10.57 0.90
N ALA A 53 -0.65 9.72 -0.10
CA ALA A 53 0.20 10.06 -1.24
C ALA A 53 -0.38 9.48 -2.54
N ALA A 54 -0.16 10.19 -3.63
CA ALA A 54 -0.47 9.70 -4.96
C ALA A 54 0.36 8.45 -5.26
N VAL A 55 -0.31 7.39 -5.68
CA VAL A 55 0.35 6.13 -6.04
C VAL A 55 0.89 6.23 -7.47
N PRO A 56 2.16 5.87 -7.71
CA PRO A 56 2.69 5.75 -9.06
C PRO A 56 1.86 4.79 -9.91
N GLU A 57 1.61 5.11 -11.18
CA GLU A 57 0.70 4.31 -12.03
C GLU A 57 1.07 2.82 -12.09
N GLY A 58 2.37 2.50 -12.16
CA GLY A 58 2.86 1.11 -12.17
C GLY A 58 2.84 0.39 -10.81
N ALA A 59 2.50 1.08 -9.71
CA ALA A 59 2.45 0.51 -8.36
C ALA A 59 1.02 0.21 -7.90
N VAL A 60 0.00 0.71 -8.62
CA VAL A 60 -1.41 0.59 -8.20
C VAL A 60 -1.83 -0.86 -8.09
N ASP A 61 -1.63 -1.66 -9.14
CA ASP A 61 -2.10 -3.05 -9.18
C ASP A 61 -1.37 -3.93 -8.16
N VAL A 62 -0.08 -3.66 -7.93
CA VAL A 62 0.70 -4.37 -6.90
C VAL A 62 0.19 -4.02 -5.50
N LEU A 63 -0.01 -2.74 -5.20
CA LEU A 63 -0.51 -2.32 -3.89
C LEU A 63 -1.94 -2.83 -3.64
N ASP A 64 -2.79 -2.88 -4.66
CA ASP A 64 -4.14 -3.43 -4.55
C ASP A 64 -4.08 -4.90 -4.13
N ALA A 65 -3.25 -5.71 -4.83
CA ALA A 65 -3.07 -7.12 -4.53
C ALA A 65 -2.46 -7.38 -3.14
N VAL A 66 -1.42 -6.62 -2.75
CA VAL A 66 -0.76 -6.77 -1.45
C VAL A 66 -1.69 -6.39 -0.30
N ILE A 67 -2.47 -5.31 -0.46
CA ILE A 67 -3.44 -4.88 0.55
C ILE A 67 -4.57 -5.91 0.68
N GLU A 68 -5.07 -6.44 -0.44
CA GLU A 68 -6.10 -7.48 -0.46
C GLU A 68 -5.61 -8.73 0.29
N ASP A 69 -4.45 -9.29 -0.07
CA ASP A 69 -3.91 -10.50 0.55
C ASP A 69 -3.62 -10.31 2.04
N TRP A 70 -2.99 -9.20 2.42
CA TRP A 70 -2.71 -8.93 3.83
C TRP A 70 -3.99 -8.73 4.65
N THR A 71 -5.01 -8.10 4.06
CA THR A 71 -6.33 -7.97 4.71
C THR A 71 -6.98 -9.34 4.93
N GLU A 72 -6.86 -10.27 3.98
CA GLU A 72 -7.35 -11.64 4.13
C GLU A 72 -6.62 -12.38 5.26
N VAL A 73 -5.29 -12.26 5.34
CA VAL A 73 -4.48 -12.86 6.41
C VAL A 73 -4.91 -12.34 7.78
N LEU A 74 -5.06 -11.02 7.95
CA LEU A 74 -5.48 -10.43 9.22
C LEU A 74 -6.92 -10.81 9.59
N THR A 75 -7.82 -10.83 8.61
CA THR A 75 -9.22 -11.25 8.81
C THR A 75 -9.28 -12.71 9.29
N ALA A 76 -8.42 -13.60 8.79
CA ALA A 76 -8.34 -14.98 9.25
C ALA A 76 -7.90 -15.14 10.72
N HIS A 77 -7.28 -14.10 11.30
CA HIS A 77 -6.84 -14.04 12.70
C HIS A 77 -7.76 -13.17 13.59
N ASP A 78 -8.94 -12.79 13.11
CA ASP A 78 -9.86 -11.84 13.77
C ASP A 78 -9.22 -10.45 14.02
N GLU A 79 -8.23 -10.07 13.20
CA GLU A 79 -7.55 -8.77 13.20
C GLU A 79 -8.05 -7.88 12.05
N GLY A 80 -7.77 -6.58 12.11
CA GLY A 80 -8.25 -5.60 11.13
C GLY A 80 -7.12 -4.80 10.48
N PHE A 81 -7.34 -4.41 9.22
CA PHE A 81 -6.44 -3.57 8.42
C PHE A 81 -7.20 -2.33 7.93
N LEU A 82 -6.63 -1.13 8.11
CA LEU A 82 -7.33 0.13 7.81
C LEU A 82 -6.77 0.87 6.59
N THR A 83 -5.53 0.61 6.20
CA THR A 83 -4.88 1.22 5.04
C THR A 83 -5.55 0.79 3.73
N GLU A 84 -5.84 1.76 2.85
CA GLU A 84 -6.65 1.50 1.65
C GLU A 84 -6.23 2.36 0.44
N LEU A 85 -6.50 1.86 -0.78
CA LEU A 85 -6.39 2.64 -2.02
C LEU A 85 -7.68 3.40 -2.32
N LYS A 86 -7.58 4.73 -2.44
CA LYS A 86 -8.71 5.62 -2.77
C LYS A 86 -8.63 6.08 -4.22
N LYS A 87 -9.70 5.84 -4.97
CA LYS A 87 -9.88 6.41 -6.32
C LYS A 87 -10.59 7.75 -6.22
N LEU A 88 -9.90 8.84 -6.53
CA LEU A 88 -10.53 10.15 -6.63
C LEU A 88 -11.24 10.27 -7.98
N ARG A 89 -12.57 10.37 -7.95
CA ARG A 89 -13.36 10.78 -9.11
C ARG A 89 -13.13 12.28 -9.31
N ASN A 90 -12.56 12.67 -10.44
CA ASN A 90 -12.59 14.07 -10.86
C ASN A 90 -14.06 14.45 -11.06
N GLU A 91 -14.67 15.08 -10.06
CA GLU A 91 -15.86 15.89 -10.29
C GLU A 91 -15.36 17.16 -10.98
N ALA A 92 -15.35 17.11 -12.32
CA ALA A 92 -15.22 18.30 -13.13
C ALA A 92 -16.37 19.26 -12.77
N SER A 93 -15.98 20.50 -12.57
CA SER A 93 -16.76 21.67 -12.14
C SER A 93 -18.07 21.89 -12.89
#